data_AF-A0AAW7XE00-F1
#
_entry.id   AF-A0AAW7XE00-F1
#
_cell.length_a   1.000
_cell.length_b   1.000
_cell.length_c   1.000
_cell.angle_alpha   90.00
_cell.angle_beta   90.00
_cell.angle_gamma   90.00
#
_symmetry.space_group_name_H-M   'P 1'
#
loop_
_entity.id
_entity.type
_entity.pdbx_description
1 polymer ?
#
loop_
_entity_poly.entity_id
_entity_poly.type
_entity_poly.pdbx_seq_one_letter_code
_entity_poly.pdbx_strand_id
1 'polypeptide(L)'
;MELRSTLYIKLGNTEQQSALFTMLKDGEIYSAVLKELVGDNNAQHVDVLFEQVEDDAFYIEQPSKESGYIVAEMVARNGSEASLPPLVDFFYNVYSECDVRIKGAGEESYMVFIRRDEGATQMRVWEEGDPEELMENQQWFNEGLPPELQSEDIDFDFF
;
A
#
# COMPACT_ATOMS: atom_id res chain seq x y z
N MET A 1 9.19 -13.29 -9.63
CA MET A 1 7.81 -13.66 -9.27
C MET A 1 6.91 -12.48 -9.63
N GLU A 2 5.58 -12.60 -9.60
CA GLU A 2 4.73 -11.40 -9.66
C GLU A 2 4.73 -10.75 -8.27
N LEU A 3 5.07 -9.46 -8.20
CA LEU A 3 5.04 -8.69 -6.95
C LEU A 3 3.60 -8.70 -6.39
N ARG A 4 3.41 -9.30 -5.21
CA ARG A 4 2.14 -9.36 -4.48
C ARG A 4 2.32 -8.75 -3.10
N SER A 5 1.45 -7.83 -2.76
CA SER A 5 1.54 -7.08 -1.50
C SER A 5 0.17 -6.75 -0.94
N THR A 6 0.06 -6.58 0.37
CA THR A 6 -1.15 -6.13 1.04
C THR A 6 -1.03 -4.63 1.31
N LEU A 7 -2.03 -3.88 0.83
CA LEU A 7 -2.23 -2.46 1.07
C LEU A 7 -3.15 -2.25 2.26
N TYR A 8 -2.73 -1.39 3.19
CA TYR A 8 -3.49 -0.96 4.34
C TYR A 8 -3.69 0.55 4.24
N ILE A 9 -4.94 1.02 4.23
CA ILE A 9 -5.26 2.45 4.19
C ILE A 9 -6.30 2.79 5.24
N LYS A 10 -5.97 3.69 6.16
CA LYS A 10 -6.93 4.34 7.05
C LYS A 10 -7.02 5.81 6.73
N LEU A 11 -8.23 6.29 6.50
CA LEU A 11 -8.52 7.71 6.30
C LEU A 11 -9.32 8.22 7.51
N GLY A 12 -9.06 9.46 7.92
CA GLY A 12 -9.82 10.11 9.01
C GLY A 12 -11.27 10.46 8.65
N ASN A 13 -11.58 10.56 7.35
CA ASN A 13 -12.90 10.90 6.84
C ASN A 13 -13.61 9.66 6.26
N THR A 14 -14.76 9.31 6.83
CA THR A 14 -15.54 8.11 6.47
C THR A 14 -16.18 8.17 5.07
N GLU A 15 -16.48 9.37 4.55
CA GLU A 15 -17.00 9.56 3.20
C GLU A 15 -15.89 9.27 2.17
N GLN A 16 -14.71 9.87 2.36
CA GLN A 16 -13.53 9.61 1.53
C GLN A 16 -13.12 8.14 1.59
N GLN A 17 -13.13 7.53 2.78
CA GLN A 17 -12.84 6.11 2.95
C GLN A 17 -13.85 5.23 2.20
N SER A 18 -15.12 5.61 2.16
CA SER A 18 -16.15 4.85 1.44
C SER A 18 -16.03 5.01 -0.07
N ALA A 19 -15.70 6.20 -0.56
CA ALA A 19 -15.42 6.45 -1.98
C ALA A 19 -14.17 5.67 -2.44
N LEU A 20 -13.08 5.76 -1.68
CA LEU A 20 -11.85 5.04 -1.96
C LEU A 20 -12.06 3.52 -1.95
N PHE A 21 -12.77 2.99 -0.95
CA PHE A 21 -13.10 1.56 -0.89
C PHE A 21 -13.91 1.10 -2.11
N THR A 22 -14.87 1.92 -2.56
CA THR A 22 -15.69 1.59 -3.74
C THR A 22 -14.81 1.55 -5.00
N MET A 23 -13.93 2.53 -5.17
CA MET A 23 -12.97 2.57 -6.27
C MET A 23 -12.05 1.35 -6.28
N LEU A 24 -11.44 1.03 -5.12
CA LEU A 24 -10.56 -0.14 -4.99
C LEU A 24 -11.31 -1.46 -5.26
N LYS A 25 -12.60 -1.55 -4.96
CA LYS A 25 -13.45 -2.71 -5.26
C LYS A 25 -13.74 -2.89 -6.74
N ASP A 26 -13.79 -1.80 -7.48
CA ASP A 26 -13.95 -1.84 -8.94
C ASP A 26 -12.64 -2.20 -9.66
N GLY A 27 -11.52 -2.24 -8.92
CA GLY A 27 -10.44 -3.20 -9.16
C GLY A 27 -9.13 -2.67 -9.70
N GLU A 28 -9.00 -1.38 -10.05
CA GLU A 28 -7.81 -0.91 -10.76
C GLU A 28 -7.37 0.50 -10.34
N ILE A 29 -6.05 0.69 -10.21
CA ILE A 29 -5.43 1.99 -9.92
C ILE A 29 -4.94 2.62 -11.23
N TYR A 30 -5.83 3.31 -11.94
CA TYR A 30 -5.48 4.10 -13.14
C TYR A 30 -5.49 5.60 -12.86
N SER A 31 -4.70 6.36 -13.63
CA SER A 31 -4.67 7.82 -13.53
C SER A 31 -6.02 8.47 -13.72
N ALA A 32 -6.82 8.02 -14.70
CA ALA A 32 -8.14 8.56 -14.97
C ALA A 32 -9.10 8.35 -13.78
N VAL A 33 -9.10 7.14 -13.21
CA VAL A 33 -9.94 6.76 -12.07
C VAL A 33 -9.52 7.50 -10.81
N LEU A 34 -8.21 7.59 -10.55
CA LEU A 34 -7.68 8.34 -9.41
C LEU A 34 -8.01 9.83 -9.51
N LYS A 35 -7.90 10.44 -10.70
CA LYS A 35 -8.29 11.85 -10.91
C LYS A 35 -9.76 12.10 -10.60
N GLU A 36 -10.65 11.20 -11.01
CA GLU A 36 -12.08 11.28 -10.69
C GLU A 36 -12.33 11.19 -9.18
N LEU A 37 -11.65 10.27 -8.49
CA LEU A 37 -11.80 10.06 -7.06
C LEU A 37 -11.31 11.26 -6.23
N VAL A 38 -10.14 11.81 -6.57
CA VAL A 38 -9.49 12.86 -5.75
C VAL A 38 -9.99 14.26 -6.08
N GLY A 39 -10.63 14.42 -7.25
CA GLY A 39 -11.15 15.67 -7.78
C GLY A 39 -10.08 16.63 -8.28
N ASP A 40 -10.51 17.68 -8.98
CA ASP A 40 -9.63 18.62 -9.69
C ASP A 40 -8.56 19.27 -8.79
N ASN A 41 -8.86 19.51 -7.51
CA ASN A 41 -7.92 20.15 -6.57
C ASN A 41 -6.70 19.27 -6.23
N ASN A 42 -6.78 17.97 -6.47
CA ASN A 42 -5.73 17.00 -6.15
C ASN A 42 -5.19 16.29 -7.41
N ALA A 43 -5.67 16.64 -8.60
CA ALA A 43 -5.27 16.00 -9.85
C ALA A 43 -3.75 16.08 -10.10
N GLN A 44 -3.08 17.15 -9.65
CA GLN A 44 -1.61 17.25 -9.74
C GLN A 44 -0.88 16.14 -8.98
N HIS A 45 -1.46 15.61 -7.89
CA HIS A 45 -0.84 14.52 -7.13
C HIS A 45 -0.93 13.19 -7.89
N VAL A 46 -1.98 13.04 -8.70
CA VAL A 46 -2.09 11.90 -9.63
C VAL A 46 -1.05 12.01 -10.72
N ASP A 47 -0.86 13.20 -11.31
CA ASP A 47 0.18 13.41 -12.33
C ASP A 47 1.58 13.07 -11.78
N VAL A 48 1.91 13.54 -10.57
CA VAL A 48 3.20 13.24 -9.91
C VAL A 48 3.39 11.74 -9.63
N LEU A 49 2.31 11.01 -9.31
CA LEU A 49 2.37 9.55 -9.15
C LEU A 49 2.74 8.87 -10.48
N PHE A 50 2.03 9.21 -11.56
CA PHE A 50 2.20 8.55 -12.86
C PHE A 50 3.38 9.07 -13.69
N GLU A 51 4.13 10.06 -13.18
CA GLU A 51 5.51 10.33 -13.64
C GLU A 51 6.51 9.28 -13.14
N GLN A 52 6.15 8.54 -12.08
CA GLN A 52 7.02 7.57 -11.39
C GLN A 52 6.48 6.13 -11.47
N VAL A 53 5.23 5.96 -11.87
CA VAL A 53 4.49 4.71 -11.85
C VAL A 53 3.76 4.53 -13.18
N GLU A 54 3.77 3.32 -13.73
CA GLU A 54 3.01 3.00 -14.94
C GLU A 54 1.49 3.11 -14.70
N ASP A 55 0.72 3.52 -15.73
CA ASP A 55 -0.74 3.77 -15.60
C ASP A 55 -1.53 2.54 -15.12
N ASP A 56 -1.05 1.34 -15.43
CA ASP A 56 -1.65 0.06 -15.07
C ASP A 56 -0.75 -0.75 -14.13
N ALA A 57 0.03 -0.07 -13.28
CA ALA A 57 1.03 -0.70 -12.43
C ALA A 57 0.46 -1.78 -11.51
N PHE A 58 -0.67 -1.51 -10.86
CA PHE A 58 -1.25 -2.37 -9.83
C PHE A 58 -2.74 -2.63 -10.03
N TYR A 59 -3.12 -3.89 -9.87
CA TYR A 59 -4.51 -4.35 -9.79
C TYR A 59 -4.85 -4.67 -8.32
N ILE A 60 -6.09 -4.41 -7.91
CA ILE A 60 -6.56 -4.61 -6.53
C ILE A 60 -7.48 -5.82 -6.42
N GLU A 61 -7.10 -6.75 -5.56
CA GLU A 61 -7.85 -7.97 -5.23
C GLU A 61 -8.41 -7.89 -3.81
N GLN A 62 -9.63 -8.44 -3.65
CA GLN A 62 -10.24 -8.73 -2.35
C GLN A 62 -10.27 -7.57 -1.34
N PRO A 63 -10.64 -6.32 -1.72
CA PRO A 63 -10.67 -5.23 -0.75
C PRO A 63 -11.72 -5.48 0.33
N SER A 64 -11.32 -5.30 1.59
CA SER A 64 -12.13 -5.43 2.79
C SER A 64 -12.06 -4.15 3.65
N LYS A 65 -12.98 -4.03 4.62
CA LYS A 65 -12.90 -3.00 5.66
C LYS A 65 -12.71 -3.69 7.01
N GLU A 66 -11.58 -3.43 7.66
CA GLU A 66 -11.15 -4.14 8.86
C GLU A 66 -10.54 -3.17 9.88
N SER A 67 -11.05 -3.16 11.11
CA SER A 67 -10.56 -2.30 12.21
C SER A 67 -10.31 -0.82 11.82
N GLY A 68 -11.15 -0.27 10.93
CA GLY A 68 -11.05 1.11 10.45
C GLY A 68 -10.08 1.33 9.28
N TYR A 69 -9.46 0.28 8.76
CA TYR A 69 -8.66 0.28 7.53
C TYR A 69 -9.47 -0.27 6.36
N ILE A 70 -9.12 0.17 5.17
CA ILE A 70 -9.28 -0.60 3.93
C ILE A 70 -8.05 -1.50 3.84
N VAL A 71 -8.27 -2.79 3.68
CA VAL A 71 -7.21 -3.78 3.46
C VAL A 71 -7.45 -4.42 2.11
N ALA A 72 -6.44 -4.51 1.26
CA ALA A 72 -6.59 -5.12 -0.05
C ALA A 72 -5.29 -5.76 -0.51
N GLU A 73 -5.40 -6.79 -1.33
CA GLU A 73 -4.25 -7.36 -2.03
C GLU A 73 -3.98 -6.52 -3.28
N MET A 74 -2.72 -6.18 -3.51
CA MET A 74 -2.23 -5.55 -4.72
C MET A 74 -1.36 -6.54 -5.48
N VAL A 75 -1.69 -6.73 -6.76
CA VAL A 75 -0.92 -7.54 -7.69
C VAL A 75 -0.28 -6.61 -8.71
N ALA A 76 1.04 -6.68 -8.83
CA ALA A 76 1.76 -5.92 -9.84
C ALA A 76 1.51 -6.52 -11.22
N ARG A 77 1.03 -5.68 -12.15
CA ARG A 77 0.86 -6.04 -13.55
C ARG A 77 2.08 -5.58 -14.35
N ASN A 78 2.21 -4.28 -14.53
CA ASN A 78 3.41 -3.63 -15.06
C ASN A 78 4.18 -2.85 -13.97
N GLY A 79 3.63 -2.80 -12.75
CA GLY A 79 4.23 -2.13 -11.62
C GLY A 79 5.49 -2.82 -11.18
N SER A 80 6.43 -2.01 -10.67
CA SER A 80 7.64 -2.51 -10.03
C SER A 80 7.63 -2.17 -8.55
N GLU A 81 8.54 -2.75 -7.79
CA GLU A 81 8.76 -2.36 -6.40
C GLU A 81 8.99 -0.85 -6.25
N ALA A 82 9.73 -0.24 -7.18
CA ALA A 82 10.02 1.19 -7.17
C ALA A 82 8.75 2.05 -7.25
N SER A 83 7.63 1.46 -7.66
CA SER A 83 6.32 2.12 -7.71
C SER A 83 5.56 2.10 -6.38
N LEU A 84 5.98 1.30 -5.38
CA LEU A 84 5.29 1.22 -4.09
C LEU A 84 5.48 2.48 -3.22
N PRO A 85 6.70 3.04 -3.02
CA PRO A 85 6.84 4.26 -2.23
C PRO A 85 6.09 5.47 -2.81
N PRO A 86 6.13 5.75 -4.13
CA PRO A 86 5.32 6.81 -4.75
C PRO A 86 3.81 6.63 -4.51
N LEU A 87 3.32 5.38 -4.50
CA LEU A 87 1.92 5.09 -4.21
C LEU A 87 1.55 5.46 -2.76
N VAL A 88 2.42 5.15 -1.79
CA VAL A 88 2.22 5.56 -0.39
C VAL A 88 2.24 7.09 -0.26
N ASP A 89 3.20 7.75 -0.92
CA ASP A 89 3.28 9.21 -0.94
C ASP A 89 2.04 9.86 -1.57
N PHE A 90 1.50 9.27 -2.63
CA PHE A 90 0.27 9.74 -3.27
C PHE A 90 -0.90 9.80 -2.28
N PHE A 91 -1.20 8.71 -1.58
CA PHE A 91 -2.32 8.69 -0.63
C PHE A 91 -2.15 9.74 0.47
N TYR A 92 -0.93 9.95 0.96
CA TYR A 92 -0.65 10.98 1.95
C TYR A 92 -0.83 12.40 1.42
N ASN A 93 -0.37 12.66 0.20
CA ASN A 93 -0.48 13.99 -0.41
C ASN A 93 -1.93 14.36 -0.72
N VAL A 94 -2.78 13.36 -0.99
CA VAL A 94 -4.21 13.55 -1.27
C VAL A 94 -5.05 13.61 0.00
N TYR A 95 -4.76 12.75 0.98
CA TYR A 95 -5.58 12.58 2.17
C TYR A 95 -4.80 12.99 3.43
N SER A 96 -5.18 14.13 4.00
CA SER A 96 -4.63 14.57 5.30
C SER A 96 -4.91 13.54 6.39
N GLU A 97 -3.92 13.27 7.24
CA GLU A 97 -4.05 12.35 8.39
C GLU A 97 -4.37 10.90 7.98
N CYS A 98 -3.96 10.46 6.79
CA CYS A 98 -4.05 9.05 6.43
C CYS A 98 -2.90 8.24 7.06
N ASP A 99 -3.19 6.97 7.36
CA ASP A 99 -2.18 5.95 7.61
C ASP A 99 -2.19 4.98 6.43
N VAL A 100 -1.09 4.91 5.68
CA VAL A 100 -0.92 4.01 4.53
C VAL A 100 0.32 3.16 4.71
N ARG A 101 0.15 1.85 4.52
CA ARG A 101 1.20 0.85 4.67
C ARG A 101 1.08 -0.21 3.58
N ILE A 102 2.21 -0.78 3.21
CA ILE A 102 2.30 -1.89 2.25
C ILE A 102 3.23 -2.94 2.83
N LYS A 103 2.80 -4.20 2.87
CA LYS A 103 3.64 -5.35 3.23
C LYS A 103 3.46 -6.43 2.18
N GLY A 104 4.52 -7.03 1.67
CA GLY A 104 4.39 -8.06 0.64
C GLY A 104 5.68 -8.77 0.30
N ALA A 105 5.60 -9.72 -0.64
CA ALA A 105 6.75 -10.30 -1.29
C ALA A 105 7.28 -9.33 -2.35
N GLY A 106 8.60 -9.16 -2.44
CA GLY A 106 9.26 -8.38 -3.49
C GLY A 106 9.19 -9.04 -4.86
N GLU A 107 9.85 -8.43 -5.85
CA GLU A 107 9.99 -9.04 -7.20
C GLU A 107 10.87 -10.31 -7.18
N GLU A 108 11.84 -10.32 -6.26
CA GLU A 108 12.70 -11.45 -5.94
C GLU A 108 12.30 -12.09 -4.60
N SER A 109 13.05 -13.11 -4.17
CA SER A 109 12.83 -13.84 -2.92
C SER A 109 13.19 -13.01 -1.69
N TYR A 110 12.39 -11.98 -1.39
CA TYR A 110 12.48 -11.17 -0.18
C TYR A 110 11.13 -10.54 0.18
N MET A 111 11.04 -9.96 1.38
CA MET A 111 9.85 -9.27 1.89
C MET A 111 10.07 -7.76 1.91
N VAL A 112 9.04 -7.00 1.53
CA VAL A 112 8.99 -5.54 1.62
C VAL A 112 8.03 -5.09 2.71
N PHE A 113 8.46 -4.09 3.47
CA PHE A 113 7.66 -3.42 4.50
C PHE A 113 7.77 -1.91 4.28
N ILE A 114 6.64 -1.27 3.97
CA ILE A 114 6.57 0.17 3.71
C ILE A 114 5.53 0.76 4.65
N ARG A 115 5.91 1.81 5.36
CA ARG A 115 4.97 2.67 6.07
C ARG A 115 5.45 4.11 5.98
N ARG A 116 4.53 5.05 6.14
CA ARG A 116 4.91 6.44 6.37
C ARG A 116 5.04 6.70 7.86
N ASP A 117 6.17 7.27 8.26
CA ASP A 117 6.47 7.61 9.64
C ASP A 117 7.18 8.97 9.71
N GLU A 118 6.87 9.78 10.72
CA GLU A 118 7.42 11.13 10.91
C GLU A 118 7.38 12.05 9.67
N GLY A 119 6.40 11.84 8.79
CA GLY A 119 6.24 12.63 7.56
C GLY A 119 7.08 12.16 6.37
N ALA A 120 7.78 11.03 6.46
CA ALA A 120 8.55 10.43 5.37
C ALA A 120 8.13 8.98 5.10
N THR A 121 8.06 8.60 3.83
CA THR A 121 7.87 7.20 3.43
C THR A 121 9.16 6.43 3.70
N GLN A 122 9.06 5.39 4.51
CA GLN A 122 10.16 4.51 4.89
C GLN A 122 9.91 3.12 4.33
N MET A 123 10.97 2.49 3.88
CA MET A 123 10.96 1.13 3.33
C MET A 123 12.03 0.30 4.03
N ARG A 124 11.64 -0.89 4.48
CA ARG A 124 12.54 -1.94 4.96
C ARG A 124 12.35 -3.19 4.12
N VAL A 125 13.44 -3.89 3.90
CA VAL A 125 13.49 -5.11 3.11
C VAL A 125 14.08 -6.21 4.00
N TRP A 126 13.59 -7.43 3.85
CA TRP A 126 14.18 -8.61 4.47
C TRP A 126 14.38 -9.69 3.42
N GLU A 127 15.63 -10.05 3.16
CA GLU A 127 16.00 -11.20 2.33
C GLU A 127 16.09 -12.47 3.19
N GLU A 128 15.93 -13.65 2.57
CA GLU A 128 16.04 -14.92 3.30
C GLU A 128 17.36 -15.00 4.09
N GLY A 129 17.25 -15.03 5.41
CA GLY A 129 18.41 -14.89 6.27
C GLY A 129 18.05 -14.85 7.74
N ASP A 130 18.41 -13.75 8.42
CA ASP A 130 18.27 -13.61 9.87
C ASP A 130 16.80 -13.48 10.29
N PRO A 131 16.24 -14.46 11.03
CA PRO A 131 14.86 -14.36 11.51
C PRO A 131 14.64 -13.20 12.49
N GLU A 132 15.67 -12.76 13.22
CA GLU A 132 15.56 -11.63 14.15
C GLU A 132 15.27 -10.32 13.38
N GLU A 133 15.95 -10.10 12.26
CA GLU A 133 15.71 -8.93 11.39
C GLU A 133 14.28 -8.92 10.83
N LEU A 134 13.77 -10.10 10.43
CA LEU A 134 12.39 -10.23 9.98
C LEU A 134 11.39 -9.85 11.08
N MET A 135 11.62 -10.33 12.30
CA MET A 135 10.79 -10.00 13.45
C MET A 135 10.86 -8.50 13.79
N GLU A 136 12.04 -7.88 13.72
CA GLU A 136 12.20 -6.43 13.92
C GLU A 136 11.45 -5.62 12.86
N ASN A 137 11.54 -6.02 11.59
CA ASN A 137 10.82 -5.37 10.49
C ASN A 137 9.30 -5.54 10.63
N GLN A 138 8.83 -6.72 11.06
CA GLN A 138 7.42 -6.98 11.33
C GLN A 138 6.90 -6.16 12.52
N GLN A 139 7.66 -6.07 13.62
CA GLN A 139 7.31 -5.24 14.78
C GLN A 139 7.23 -3.77 14.42
N TRP A 140 8.22 -3.27 13.66
CA TRP A 140 8.20 -1.93 13.11
C TRP A 140 6.97 -1.72 12.22
N PHE A 141 6.64 -2.64 11.32
CA PHE A 141 5.45 -2.52 10.49
C PHE A 141 4.14 -2.51 11.31
N ASN A 142 4.08 -3.30 12.38
CA ASN A 142 2.90 -3.48 13.23
C ASN A 142 2.63 -2.33 14.20
N GLU A 143 3.62 -1.51 14.51
CA GLU A 143 3.46 -0.41 15.47
C GLU A 143 2.36 0.57 15.02
N GLY A 144 1.33 0.73 15.85
CA GLY A 144 0.15 1.55 15.57
C GLY A 144 -0.96 0.87 14.76
N LEU A 145 -0.73 -0.34 14.22
CA LEU A 145 -1.82 -1.14 13.63
C LEU A 145 -2.71 -1.74 14.73
N PRO A 146 -4.02 -1.86 14.50
CA PRO A 146 -4.93 -2.63 15.35
C PRO A 146 -4.45 -4.09 15.48
N PRO A 147 -4.60 -4.73 16.65
CA PRO A 147 -4.15 -6.12 16.86
C PRO A 147 -4.70 -7.12 15.83
N GLU A 148 -5.91 -6.90 15.32
CA GLU A 148 -6.52 -7.78 14.31
C GLU A 148 -5.83 -7.70 12.94
N LEU A 149 -5.11 -6.60 12.67
CA LEU A 149 -4.35 -6.38 11.44
C LEU A 149 -2.85 -6.63 11.61
N GLN A 150 -2.39 -6.88 12.83
CA GLN A 150 -1.02 -7.28 13.09
C GLN A 150 -0.87 -8.73 12.66
N SER A 151 -0.44 -8.92 11.42
CA SER A 151 -0.09 -10.24 10.90
C SER A 151 1.19 -10.70 11.62
N GLU A 152 1.07 -11.78 12.39
CA GLU A 152 2.21 -12.56 12.90
C GLU A 152 2.64 -13.64 11.91
N ASP A 153 1.75 -14.00 10.99
CA ASP A 153 2.03 -14.95 9.92
C ASP A 153 2.98 -14.32 8.90
N ILE A 154 4.22 -14.80 8.89
CA ILE A 154 5.10 -14.67 7.74
C ILE A 154 4.68 -15.79 6.80
N ASP A 155 4.00 -15.41 5.73
CA ASP A 155 3.59 -16.36 4.71
C ASP A 155 4.83 -16.73 3.88
N PHE A 156 5.57 -17.75 4.34
CA PHE A 156 6.76 -18.23 3.64
C PHE A 156 6.40 -18.95 2.34
N ASP A 157 5.11 -19.19 2.06
CA ASP A 157 4.65 -19.77 0.79
C ASP A 157 4.86 -18.80 -0.41
N PHE A 158 5.31 -17.57 -0.16
CA PHE A 158 5.80 -16.65 -1.18
C PHE A 158 7.21 -16.98 -1.73
N PHE A 159 7.95 -17.92 -1.13
CA PHE A 159 9.32 -18.33 -1.51
C PHE A 159 9.37 -19.62 -2.34
#